data_AF-A0A3D9H353-F1
#
_entry.id   AF-A0A3D9H353-F1
#
_cell.length_a   1.000
_cell.length_b   1.000
_cell.length_c   1.000
_cell.angle_alpha   90.00
_cell.angle_beta   90.00
_cell.angle_gamma   90.00
#
_symmetry.space_group_name_H-M   'P 1'
#
loop_
_entity.id
_entity.type
_entity.pdbx_description
1 polymer ?
#
loop_
_entity_poly.entity_id
_entity_poly.type
_entity_poly.pdbx_seq_one_letter_code
_entity_poly.pdbx_strand_id
1 'polypeptide(L)'
;MILFYSLGIISLISIGIYYFIWKDKQNDKNNLDKDWQRFLKSISLNDIKGIASNGDKLIWNKYLKTEQLDKIIEVVNSKVSDFPELKELENNAFNKKLHFNRPLPYLGSSDG
;
A
#
# COMPACT_ATOMS: atom_id res chain seq x y z
N MET A 1 -33.41 0.56 27.74
CA MET A 1 -32.72 -0.75 27.63
C MET A 1 -32.21 -1.02 26.22
N ILE A 2 -33.07 -1.04 25.19
CA ILE A 2 -32.67 -1.27 23.78
C ILE A 2 -31.56 -0.32 23.28
N LEU A 3 -31.65 0.97 23.63
CA LEU A 3 -30.62 1.97 23.28
C LEU A 3 -29.25 1.68 23.90
N PHE A 4 -29.20 1.17 25.14
CA PHE A 4 -27.94 0.84 25.79
C PHE A 4 -27.31 -0.43 25.20
N TYR A 5 -28.13 -1.40 24.80
CA TYR A 5 -27.65 -2.59 24.10
C TYR A 5 -27.13 -2.27 22.70
N SER A 6 -27.82 -1.41 21.94
CA SER A 6 -27.34 -1.00 20.61
C SER A 6 -26.04 -0.20 20.69
N LEU A 7 -25.91 0.72 21.66
CA LEU A 7 -24.67 1.45 21.94
C LEU A 7 -23.52 0.51 22.34
N GLY A 8 -23.80 -0.51 23.15
CA GLY A 8 -22.82 -1.53 23.54
C GLY A 8 -22.29 -2.32 22.33
N ILE A 9 -23.18 -2.75 21.44
CA ILE A 9 -22.80 -3.50 20.22
C ILE A 9 -21.96 -2.62 19.28
N ILE A 10 -22.37 -1.38 19.03
CA ILE A 10 -21.62 -0.45 18.17
C ILE A 10 -20.22 -0.19 18.75
N SER A 11 -20.12 -0.05 20.07
CA SER A 11 -18.84 0.15 20.76
C SER A 11 -17.91 -1.06 20.58
N LEU A 12 -18.43 -2.28 20.74
CA LEU A 12 -17.66 -3.51 20.52
C LEU A 12 -17.18 -3.65 19.07
N ILE A 13 -18.04 -3.35 18.09
CA ILE A 13 -17.67 -3.37 16.66
C ILE A 13 -16.56 -2.33 16.40
N SER A 14 -16.69 -1.13 16.95
CA SER A 14 -15.71 -0.05 16.78
C SER A 14 -14.34 -0.42 17.36
N ILE A 15 -14.30 -1.03 18.54
CA ILE A 15 -13.07 -1.54 19.17
C ILE A 15 -12.44 -2.63 18.29
N GLY A 16 -13.25 -3.55 17.76
CA GLY A 16 -12.79 -4.59 16.84
C GLY A 16 -12.12 -4.00 15.61
N ILE A 17 -12.80 -3.08 14.91
CA ILE A 17 -12.26 -2.40 13.72
C ILE A 17 -10.96 -1.67 14.06
N TYR A 18 -10.92 -0.93 15.17
CA TYR A 18 -9.72 -0.22 15.61
C TYR A 18 -8.54 -1.16 15.83
N TYR A 19 -8.77 -2.29 16.48
CA TYR A 19 -7.73 -3.30 16.71
C TYR A 19 -7.17 -3.86 15.40
N PHE A 20 -8.03 -4.18 14.43
CA PHE A 20 -7.57 -4.66 13.11
C PHE A 20 -6.72 -3.62 12.38
N ILE A 21 -7.17 -2.35 12.34
CA ILE A 21 -6.41 -1.26 11.71
C ILE A 21 -5.06 -1.05 12.40
N TRP A 22 -5.04 -1.08 13.74
CA TRP A 22 -3.80 -0.93 14.50
C TRP A 22 -2.83 -2.07 14.20
N LYS A 23 -3.31 -3.31 14.19
CA LYS A 23 -2.50 -4.50 13.90
C LYS A 23 -1.94 -4.47 12.48
N ASP A 24 -2.76 -4.10 11.51
CA ASP A 24 -2.34 -3.96 10.12
C ASP A 24 -1.22 -2.92 9.96
N LYS A 25 -1.39 -1.76 10.59
CA LYS A 25 -0.36 -0.70 10.62
C LYS A 25 0.96 -1.15 11.26
N GLN A 26 0.93 -2.04 12.26
CA GLN A 26 2.15 -2.60 12.85
C GLN A 26 2.81 -3.61 11.90
N ASN A 27 2.01 -4.45 11.24
CA ASN A 27 2.51 -5.40 10.26
C ASN A 27 3.20 -4.70 9.09
N ASP A 28 2.61 -3.63 8.57
CA ASP A 28 3.19 -2.81 7.52
C ASP A 28 4.57 -2.28 7.90
N LYS A 29 4.69 -1.73 9.12
CA LYS A 29 5.95 -1.19 9.61
C LYS A 29 7.02 -2.27 9.78
N ASN A 30 6.64 -3.40 10.38
CA ASN A 30 7.59 -4.44 10.77
C ASN A 30 8.02 -5.32 9.59
N ASN A 31 7.16 -5.49 8.58
CA ASN A 31 7.44 -6.36 7.45
C ASN A 31 8.03 -5.63 6.24
N LEU A 32 8.01 -4.29 6.20
CA LEU A 32 8.47 -3.52 5.04
C LEU A 32 9.87 -3.95 4.58
N ASP A 33 10.84 -4.00 5.48
CA ASP A 33 12.22 -4.35 5.12
C ASP A 33 12.31 -5.78 4.57
N LYS A 34 11.58 -6.71 5.18
CA LYS A 34 11.57 -8.11 4.76
C LYS A 34 10.91 -8.28 3.38
N ASP A 35 9.78 -7.63 3.15
CA ASP A 35 9.06 -7.68 1.88
C ASP A 35 9.85 -6.96 0.78
N TRP A 36 10.57 -5.88 1.14
CA TRP A 36 11.50 -5.20 0.24
C TRP A 36 12.64 -6.11 -0.21
N GLN A 37 13.27 -6.83 0.72
CA GLN A 37 14.33 -7.80 0.39
C GLN A 37 13.81 -8.94 -0.49
N ARG A 38 12.57 -9.40 -0.29
CA ARG A 38 11.93 -10.41 -1.15
C ARG A 38 11.74 -9.90 -2.57
N PHE A 39 11.28 -8.66 -2.72
CA PHE A 39 11.14 -8.03 -4.02
C PHE A 39 12.49 -7.89 -4.75
N LEU A 40 13.53 -7.41 -4.06
CA LEU A 40 14.89 -7.35 -4.61
C LEU A 40 15.42 -8.72 -5.03
N LYS A 41 15.14 -9.76 -4.23
CA LYS A 41 15.49 -11.13 -4.58
C LYS A 41 14.76 -11.59 -5.84
N SER A 42 13.46 -11.35 -5.97
CA SER A 42 12.70 -11.69 -7.18
C SER A 42 13.23 -10.96 -8.42
N ILE A 43 13.66 -9.70 -8.29
CA ILE A 43 14.36 -8.98 -9.37
C ILE A 43 15.65 -9.69 -9.76
N SER A 44 16.50 -10.03 -8.78
CA SER A 44 17.79 -10.69 -9.03
C SER A 44 17.67 -12.05 -9.71
N LEU A 45 16.58 -12.77 -9.41
CA LEU A 45 16.28 -14.09 -9.99
C LEU A 45 15.48 -13.99 -11.30
N ASN A 46 15.12 -12.78 -11.74
CA ASN A 46 14.21 -12.54 -12.84
C ASN A 46 12.86 -13.31 -12.69
N ASP A 47 12.42 -13.50 -11.46
CA ASP A 47 11.18 -14.19 -11.11
C ASP A 47 10.01 -13.21 -11.26
N ILE A 48 9.38 -13.21 -12.43
CA ILE A 48 8.32 -12.26 -12.80
C ILE A 48 7.10 -12.39 -11.87
N LYS A 49 6.72 -13.60 -11.49
CA LYS A 49 5.63 -13.83 -10.52
C LYS A 49 5.99 -13.32 -9.14
N GLY A 50 7.25 -13.49 -8.73
CA GLY A 50 7.78 -12.91 -7.51
C GLY A 50 7.79 -11.38 -7.54
N ILE A 51 8.14 -10.78 -8.67
CA ILE A 51 8.10 -9.32 -8.88
C ILE A 51 6.65 -8.83 -8.77
N ALA A 52 5.70 -9.49 -9.44
CA ALA A 52 4.29 -9.14 -9.38
C ALA A 52 3.74 -9.20 -7.94
N SER A 53 3.91 -10.35 -7.27
CA SER A 53 3.34 -10.58 -5.94
C SER A 53 4.01 -9.76 -4.83
N ASN A 54 5.34 -9.70 -4.79
CA ASN A 54 6.05 -8.91 -3.77
C ASN A 54 5.90 -7.41 -4.04
N GLY A 55 5.89 -7.00 -5.32
CA GLY A 55 5.65 -5.63 -5.72
C GLY A 55 4.25 -5.16 -5.32
N ASP A 56 3.22 -5.96 -5.57
CA ASP A 56 1.84 -5.63 -5.18
C ASP A 56 1.73 -5.46 -3.66
N LYS A 57 2.33 -6.37 -2.89
CA LYS A 57 2.35 -6.23 -1.43
C LYS A 57 3.01 -4.94 -0.95
N LEU A 58 4.11 -4.53 -1.59
CA LEU A 58 4.85 -3.31 -1.24
C LEU A 58 4.09 -2.04 -1.57
N ILE A 59 3.41 -1.99 -2.73
CA ILE A 59 2.63 -0.81 -3.10
C ILE A 59 1.40 -0.62 -2.20
N TRP A 60 0.96 -1.59 -1.41
CA TRP A 60 -0.08 -1.36 -0.41
C TRP A 60 0.46 -0.97 0.97
N ASN A 61 1.77 -1.16 1.21
CA ASN A 61 2.40 -0.82 2.46
C ASN A 61 2.42 0.70 2.72
N LYS A 62 1.90 1.15 3.86
CA LYS A 62 1.83 2.57 4.22
C LYS A 62 3.18 3.26 4.38
N TYR A 63 4.23 2.52 4.75
CA TYR A 63 5.57 3.06 5.03
C TYR A 63 6.53 2.92 3.86
N LEU A 64 6.06 2.46 2.70
CA LEU A 64 6.85 2.41 1.49
C LEU A 64 7.37 3.81 1.16
N LYS A 65 8.70 3.94 1.01
CA LYS A 65 9.34 5.20 0.67
C LYS A 65 9.17 5.52 -0.81
N THR A 66 9.23 6.80 -1.15
CA THR A 66 9.11 7.26 -2.55
C THR A 66 10.19 6.63 -3.44
N GLU A 67 11.43 6.50 -2.97
CA GLU A 67 12.52 5.91 -3.75
C GLU A 67 12.28 4.41 -4.01
N GLN A 68 11.65 3.71 -3.06
CA GLN A 68 11.28 2.30 -3.23
C GLN A 68 10.13 2.16 -4.24
N LEU A 69 9.14 3.05 -4.18
CA LEU A 69 8.05 3.11 -5.16
C LEU A 69 8.57 3.41 -6.57
N ASP A 70 9.48 4.36 -6.70
CA ASP A 70 10.11 4.70 -7.98
C ASP A 70 10.88 3.51 -8.55
N LYS A 71 11.58 2.75 -7.70
CA LYS A 71 12.28 1.54 -8.13
C LYS A 71 11.31 0.43 -8.58
N ILE A 72 10.16 0.28 -7.93
CA ILE A 72 9.11 -0.66 -8.38
C ILE A 72 8.63 -0.26 -9.78
N ILE A 73 8.33 1.02 -9.98
CA ILE A 73 7.87 1.55 -11.28
C ILE A 73 8.94 1.34 -12.36
N GLU A 74 10.20 1.65 -12.08
CA GLU A 74 11.32 1.44 -13.00
C GLU A 74 11.41 -0.03 -13.46
N VAL A 75 11.41 -0.95 -12.50
CA VAL A 75 11.52 -2.39 -12.77
C VAL A 75 10.33 -2.89 -13.58
N VAL A 76 9.12 -2.50 -13.21
CA VAL A 76 7.90 -2.94 -13.87
C VAL A 76 7.81 -2.39 -15.30
N ASN A 77 8.09 -1.10 -15.51
CA ASN A 77 8.07 -0.49 -16.84
C ASN A 77 9.08 -1.14 -17.78
N SER A 78 10.26 -1.54 -17.27
CA SER A 78 11.27 -2.21 -18.08
C SER A 78 10.88 -3.63 -18.52
N LYS A 79 9.86 -4.24 -17.90
CA LYS A 79 9.47 -5.64 -18.10
C LYS A 79 8.05 -5.83 -18.62
N VAL A 80 7.16 -4.85 -18.45
CA VAL A 80 5.72 -5.00 -18.75
C VAL A 80 5.43 -5.26 -20.23
N SER A 81 6.29 -4.78 -21.15
CA SER A 81 6.18 -5.06 -22.57
C SER A 81 6.32 -6.56 -22.88
N ASP A 82 7.20 -7.24 -22.16
CA ASP A 82 7.48 -8.67 -22.35
C ASP A 82 6.60 -9.54 -21.43
N PHE A 83 6.12 -8.97 -20.32
CA PHE A 83 5.37 -9.67 -19.28
C PHE A 83 4.09 -8.90 -18.92
N PRO A 84 2.98 -9.13 -19.64
CA PRO A 84 1.72 -8.40 -19.43
C PRO A 84 1.09 -8.65 -18.05
N GLU A 85 1.48 -9.71 -17.34
CA GLU A 85 1.06 -9.97 -15.95
C GLU A 85 1.52 -8.87 -14.98
N LEU A 86 2.51 -8.05 -15.36
CA LEU A 86 2.95 -6.90 -14.55
C LEU A 86 2.08 -5.65 -14.75
N LYS A 87 1.13 -5.65 -15.69
CA LYS A 87 0.33 -4.46 -16.03
C LYS A 87 -0.51 -3.94 -14.86
N GLU A 88 -1.05 -4.84 -14.06
CA GLU A 88 -1.82 -4.48 -12.87
C GLU A 88 -0.93 -3.77 -11.84
N LEU A 89 0.25 -4.34 -11.56
CA LEU A 89 1.23 -3.75 -10.66
C LEU A 89 1.70 -2.38 -11.18
N GLU A 90 1.92 -2.24 -12.49
CA GLU A 90 2.27 -0.97 -13.13
C GLU A 90 1.22 0.10 -12.81
N ASN A 91 -0.06 -0.19 -13.12
CA ASN A 91 -1.16 0.73 -12.90
C ASN A 91 -1.29 1.12 -11.43
N ASN A 92 -1.20 0.15 -10.52
CA ASN A 92 -1.34 0.40 -9.10
C ASN A 92 -0.17 1.22 -8.53
N ALA A 93 1.06 0.95 -9.00
CA ALA A 93 2.24 1.72 -8.61
C ALA A 93 2.16 3.18 -9.09
N PHE A 94 1.73 3.42 -10.34
CA PHE A 94 1.50 4.77 -10.84
C PHE A 94 0.39 5.50 -10.09
N ASN A 95 -0.73 4.82 -9.83
CA ASN A 95 -1.82 5.39 -9.05
C ASN A 95 -1.35 5.81 -7.66
N LYS A 96 -0.58 4.96 -6.97
CA LYS A 96 0.02 5.32 -5.68
C LYS A 96 0.93 6.54 -5.80
N LYS A 97 1.80 6.61 -6.82
CA LYS A 97 2.69 7.76 -7.05
C LYS A 97 1.92 9.06 -7.28
N LEU A 98 0.80 9.01 -8.01
CA LEU A 98 -0.09 10.17 -8.18
C LEU A 98 -0.65 10.63 -6.83
N HIS A 99 -1.01 9.71 -5.93
CA HIS A 99 -1.45 10.07 -4.58
C HIS A 99 -0.34 10.69 -3.72
N PHE A 100 0.90 10.22 -3.82
CA PHE A 100 2.05 10.83 -3.12
C PHE A 100 2.34 12.26 -3.58
N ASN A 101 2.21 12.51 -4.88
CA ASN A 101 2.55 13.78 -5.50
C ASN A 101 1.40 14.79 -5.49
N ARG A 102 0.24 14.45 -4.91
CA ARG A 102 -0.87 15.41 -4.79
C ARG A 102 -0.45 16.54 -3.85
N PRO A 103 -0.41 17.80 -4.30
CA PRO A 103 -0.34 18.91 -3.36
C PRO A 103 -1.56 18.80 -2.45
N LEU A 104 -1.32 18.89 -1.13
CA LEU A 104 -2.43 18.93 -0.17
C LEU A 104 -3.35 20.08 -0.58
N PRO A 105 -4.68 19.89 -0.62
CA PRO A 105 -5.58 21.02 -0.79
C PRO A 105 -5.23 22.05 0.28
N TYR A 106 -5.03 23.30 -0.12
CA TYR A 106 -4.72 24.40 0.79
C TYR A 106 -5.74 24.38 1.93
N LEU A 107 -5.26 24.17 3.15
CA LEU A 107 -6.02 24.38 4.38
C LEU A 107 -6.22 25.90 4.52
N GLY A 108 -7.31 26.42 3.97
CA GLY A 108 -7.81 27.77 4.27
C GLY A 108 -8.10 28.63 3.05
N SER A 109 -9.38 28.68 2.67
CA SER A 109 -10.04 29.92 2.28
C SER A 109 -11.47 29.84 2.81
N SER A 110 -11.58 30.03 4.13
CA SER A 110 -12.79 30.56 4.74
C SER A 110 -12.79 32.06 4.46
N ASP A 111 -13.18 32.45 3.26
CA ASP A 111 -13.43 33.84 2.92
C ASP A 111 -14.93 34.02 2.64
N GLY A 112 -15.59 34.82 3.49
CA GLY A 112 -16.86 35.49 3.22
C GLY A 112 -18.10 34.84 3.78
#